data_AF-A0A6G5QKT9-F1
#
_entry.id   AF-A0A6G5QKT9-F1
#
_cell.length_a   1.000
_cell.length_b   1.000
_cell.length_c   1.000
_cell.angle_alpha   90.00
_cell.angle_beta   90.00
_cell.angle_gamma   90.00
#
_symmetry.space_group_name_H-M   'P 1'
#
loop_
_entity.id
_entity.type
_entity.pdbx_description
1 polymer ?
#
loop_
_entity_poly.entity_id
_entity_poly.type
_entity_poly.pdbx_seq_one_letter_code
_entity_poly.pdbx_strand_id
1 'polypeptide(L)' 'MKLTNAIKLLNQYGEVKQDETGARIEIDGWTYGASTNWNEQEVLFLYCECGANTWNRQFYSYNTLKGLKDCMDRYIRATA' A
#
# COMPACT_ATOMS: atom_id res chain seq x y z
N MET A 1 0.52 -14.09 -0.60
CA MET A 1 1.12 -13.64 0.68
C MET A 1 0.00 -13.25 1.62
N LYS A 2 0.09 -13.54 2.93
CA LYS A 2 -0.99 -13.18 3.88
C LYS A 2 -1.16 -11.67 4.07
N LEU A 3 -2.41 -11.20 4.06
CA LEU A 3 -2.82 -9.80 4.29
C LEU A 3 -2.31 -9.28 5.64
N THR A 4 -2.32 -10.12 6.68
CA THR A 4 -1.81 -9.78 8.00
C THR A 4 -0.34 -9.33 7.99
N ASN A 5 0.50 -9.90 7.13
CA ASN A 5 1.90 -9.47 7.00
C ASN A 5 2.01 -8.09 6.33
N ALA A 6 1.13 -7.79 5.37
CA ALA A 6 1.08 -6.47 4.74
C ALA A 6 0.56 -5.41 5.72
N ILE A 7 -0.50 -5.72 6.48
CA ILE A 7 -1.01 -4.84 7.55
C ILE A 7 0.08 -4.55 8.58
N LYS A 8 0.85 -5.56 8.99
CA LYS A 8 1.97 -5.37 9.93
C LYS A 8 3.04 -4.43 9.39
N LEU A 9 3.32 -4.46 8.08
CA LEU A 9 4.23 -3.51 7.44
C LEU A 9 3.62 -2.11 7.42
N LEU A 10 2.39 -1.95 6.93
CA LEU A 10 1.72 -0.65 6.77
C LEU A 10 1.55 0.08 8.12
N ASN A 11 1.23 -0.66 9.19
CA ASN A 11 1.12 -0.13 10.56
C ASN A 11 2.43 0.49 11.10
N GLN A 12 3.57 0.25 10.46
CA GLN A 12 4.84 0.90 10.84
C GLN A 12 4.90 2.37 10.41
N TYR A 13 4.02 2.77 9.47
CA TYR A 13 4.08 4.09 8.83
C TYR A 13 2.83 4.94 9.07
N GLY A 14 1.72 4.36 9.52
CA GLY A 14 0.50 5.09 9.81
C GLY A 14 -0.69 4.21 10.19
N GLU A 15 -1.83 4.85 10.40
CA GLU A 15 -3.09 4.17 10.71
C GLU A 15 -3.62 3.42 9.50
N VAL A 16 -3.77 2.09 9.63
CA VAL A 16 -4.26 1.21 8.56
C VAL A 16 -5.78 1.21 8.50
N LYS A 17 -6.31 1.62 7.35
CA LYS A 17 -7.71 1.42 6.97
C LYS A 17 -7.86 0.07 6.29
N GLN A 18 -8.87 -0.69 6.68
CA GLN A 18 -9.21 -1.99 6.09
C GLN A 18 -10.63 -1.96 5.58
N ASP A 19 -10.84 -2.55 4.41
CA ASP A 19 -12.14 -2.82 3.84
C ASP A 19 -12.10 -4.17 3.11
N GLU A 20 -13.19 -4.53 2.43
CA GLU A 20 -13.27 -5.78 1.71
C GLU A 20 -12.22 -5.94 0.60
N THR A 21 -11.62 -4.85 0.12
CA THR A 21 -10.60 -4.91 -0.93
C THR A 21 -9.18 -5.10 -0.39
N GLY A 22 -8.99 -5.04 0.93
CA GLY A 22 -7.72 -5.28 1.60
C GLY A 22 -7.38 -4.20 2.63
N ALA A 23 -6.15 -3.70 2.61
CA ALA A 23 -5.65 -2.75 3.60
C ALA A 23 -4.81 -1.64 2.96
N ARG A 24 -4.94 -0.41 3.48
CA ARG A 24 -4.19 0.76 2.98
C ARG A 24 -3.88 1.79 4.07
N ILE A 25 -2.89 2.63 3.78
CA ILE A 25 -2.58 3.88 4.50
C ILE A 25 -2.45 5.02 3.50
N GLU A 26 -2.60 6.25 3.97
CA GLU A 26 -2.41 7.47 3.18
C GLU A 26 -1.32 8.33 3.83
N ILE A 27 -0.30 8.74 3.07
CA ILE A 27 0.81 9.57 3.52
C ILE A 27 1.15 10.55 2.40
N ASP A 28 1.16 11.86 2.70
CA ASP A 28 1.54 12.93 1.76
C ASP A 28 0.83 12.86 0.38
N GLY A 29 -0.45 12.48 0.38
CA GLY A 29 -1.25 12.35 -0.85
C GLY A 29 -0.98 11.09 -1.68
N TRP A 30 -0.17 10.16 -1.16
CA TRP A 30 0.01 8.82 -1.69
C TRP A 30 -0.75 7.79 -0.87
N THR A 31 -1.36 6.83 -1.55
CA THR A 31 -1.94 5.63 -0.95
C THR A 31 -0.96 4.47 -1.11
N TYR A 32 -0.70 3.75 -0.01
CA TYR A 32 0.09 2.52 -0.01
C TYR A 32 -0.77 1.40 0.52
N GLY A 33 -0.77 0.23 -0.12
CA GLY A 33 -1.69 -0.82 0.28
C GLY A 33 -1.38 -2.21 -0.23
N ALA A 34 -2.24 -3.12 0.21
CA ALA A 34 -2.31 -4.51 -0.19
C ALA A 34 -3.73 -4.81 -0.63
N SER A 35 -3.88 -5.25 -1.87
CA SER A 35 -5.16 -5.63 -2.45
C SER A 35 -5.39 -7.13 -2.32
N THR A 36 -6.61 -7.52 -1.99
CA THR A 36 -7.08 -8.91 -1.89
C THR A 36 -8.27 -9.13 -2.82
N ASN A 37 -8.59 -10.39 -3.12
CA ASN A 37 -9.82 -10.72 -3.81
C ASN A 37 -11.00 -10.72 -2.81
N TRP A 38 -11.60 -9.57 -2.52
CA TRP A 38 -12.83 -9.40 -1.70
C TRP A 38 -12.91 -10.25 -0.40
N ASN A 39 -12.45 -9.70 0.73
CA ASN A 39 -12.37 -10.31 2.07
C ASN A 39 -11.44 -11.54 2.18
N GLU A 40 -10.75 -11.91 1.10
CA GLU A 40 -9.73 -12.95 1.15
C GLU A 40 -8.51 -12.55 1.99
N GLN A 41 -7.85 -13.55 2.55
CA GLN A 41 -6.64 -13.36 3.36
C GLN A 41 -5.35 -13.34 2.52
N GLU A 42 -5.43 -13.70 1.23
CA GLU A 42 -4.29 -13.66 0.32
C GLU A 42 -4.26 -12.35 -0.45
N VAL A 43 -3.10 -11.71 -0.40
CA VAL A 43 -2.79 -10.52 -1.18
C VAL A 43 -2.57 -10.91 -2.63
N LEU A 44 -3.32 -10.27 -3.52
CA LEU A 44 -3.14 -10.32 -4.98
C LEU A 44 -1.91 -9.52 -5.40
N PHE A 45 -1.81 -8.29 -4.91
CA PHE A 45 -0.66 -7.41 -5.15
C PHE A 45 -0.55 -6.35 -4.05
N LEU A 46 0.68 -5.89 -3.83
CA LEU A 46 0.96 -4.68 -3.08
C LEU A 46 1.01 -3.50 -4.05
N TYR A 47 0.67 -2.30 -3.59
CA TYR A 47 0.68 -1.12 -4.44
C TYR A 47 1.06 0.17 -3.73
N CYS A 48 1.52 1.13 -4.51
CA CYS A 48 1.44 2.54 -4.17
C CYS A 48 0.81 3.31 -5.33
N GLU A 49 0.02 4.33 -4.99
CA GLU A 49 -0.63 5.17 -5.97
C GLU A 49 -0.82 6.60 -5.49
N CYS A 50 -0.92 7.53 -6.44
CA CYS A 50 -1.35 8.90 -6.19
C CYS A 50 -2.07 9.45 -7.42
N GLY A 51 -2.63 10.65 -7.28
CA GLY A 51 -3.38 11.32 -8.33
C GLY A 51 -4.87 11.38 -8.00
N ALA A 52 -5.49 12.49 -8.38
CA ALA A 52 -6.90 12.76 -8.07
C ALA A 52 -7.88 12.05 -9.03
N ASN A 53 -7.41 11.65 -10.21
CA ASN A 53 -8.21 10.98 -11.24
C ASN A 53 -7.35 10.09 -12.14
N THR A 54 -7.98 9.40 -13.08
CA THR A 54 -7.31 8.46 -13.99
C THR A 54 -6.27 9.10 -14.92
N TRP A 55 -6.40 10.39 -15.25
CA TRP A 55 -5.49 11.08 -16.17
C TRP A 55 -4.17 11.49 -15.51
N ASN A 56 -4.16 11.66 -14.19
CA ASN A 56 -2.96 11.97 -13.40
C ASN A 56 -2.61 10.88 -12.39
N ARG A 57 -3.16 9.67 -12.56
CA ARG A 57 -2.88 8.54 -11.68
C ARG A 57 -1.50 7.98 -11.94
N GLN A 58 -0.69 7.90 -10.90
CA GLN A 58 0.49 7.06 -10.87
C GLN A 58 0.15 5.82 -10.06
N PHE A 59 0.47 4.64 -10.58
CA PHE A 59 0.20 3.37 -9.92
C PHE A 59 1.38 2.42 -10.13
N TYR A 60 1.91 1.89 -9.02
CA TYR A 60 2.99 0.92 -9.03
C TYR A 60 2.57 -0.30 -8.22
N SER A 61 2.89 -1.48 -8.73
CA SER A 61 2.63 -2.74 -8.04
C SER A 61 3.93 -3.44 -7.63
N TYR A 62 3.86 -4.18 -6.53
CA TYR A 62 4.98 -4.93 -5.99
C TYR A 62 4.56 -6.36 -5.64
N ASN A 63 5.48 -7.30 -5.90
CA ASN A 63 5.27 -8.71 -5.59
C ASN A 63 5.78 -9.12 -4.21
N THR A 64 6.50 -8.24 -3.49
CA THR A 64 7.13 -8.54 -2.19
C THR A 64 6.99 -7.39 -1.20
N LEU A 65 6.88 -7.72 0.10
CA LEU A 65 6.88 -6.71 1.18
C LEU A 65 8.13 -5.86 1.19
N LYS A 66 9.29 -6.47 0.88
CA LYS A 66 10.55 -5.73 0.78
C LYS A 66 10.46 -4.65 -0.30
N GLY A 67 9.93 -4.98 -1.48
CA GLY A 67 9.77 -4.01 -2.57
C GLY A 67 8.87 -2.82 -2.18
N LEU A 68 7.72 -3.10 -1.54
CA LEU A 68 6.85 -2.05 -1.04
C LEU A 68 7.53 -1.22 0.06
N LYS A 69 8.21 -1.88 1.01
CA LYS A 69 8.95 -1.21 2.09
C LYS A 69 10.03 -0.28 1.54
N ASP A 70 10.85 -0.76 0.62
CA ASP A 70 11.93 0.03 0.01
C ASP A 70 11.37 1.27 -0.72
N CYS A 71 10.19 1.13 -1.35
CA CYS A 71 9.47 2.25 -1.95
C CYS A 71 9.02 3.26 -0.89
N MET A 72 8.29 2.81 0.13
CA MET A 72 7.80 3.67 1.21
C MET A 72 8.93 4.40 1.93
N ASP A 73 10.01 3.68 2.27
CA ASP A 73 11.20 4.27 2.91
C ASP A 73 11.84 5.36 2.03
N ARG A 74 11.86 5.19 0.71
CA ARG A 74 12.42 6.19 -0.21
C ARG A 74 11.55 7.45 -0.29
N TYR A 75 10.24 7.29 -0.44
CA TYR A 75 9.33 8.42 -0.66
C TYR A 75 9.05 9.19 0.63
N ILE A 76 8.86 8.50 1.75
CA ILE A 76 8.57 9.15 3.05
C ILE A 76 9.81 9.87 3.60
N ARG A 77 11.02 9.32 3.42
CA ARG A 77 12.26 10.01 3.83
C ARG A 77 12.62 11.19 2.93
N ALA A 78 12.11 11.22 1.69
CA ALA A 78 12.34 12.35 0.79
C ALA A 78 11.44 13.55 1.12
N THR A 79 10.37 13.35 1.90
CA THR A 79 9.40 14.40 2.29
C THR A 79 9.57 14.92 3.72
N ALA A 80 10.42 14.29 4.54
CA ALA A 80 10.79 14.71 5.90
C ALA A 80 12.08 15.54 5.93
#